data_AF-A0AAD6ELC4-F1
#
_entry.id   AF-A0AAD6ELC4-F1
#
_cell.length_a   1.000
_cell.length_b   1.000
_cell.length_c   1.000
_cell.angle_alpha   90.00
_cell.angle_beta   90.00
_cell.angle_gamma   90.00
#
_symmetry.space_group_name_H-M   'P 1'
#
loop_
_entity.id
_entity.type
_entity.pdbx_description
1 polymer ?
#
loop_
_entity_poly.entity_id
_entity_poly.type
_entity_poly.pdbx_seq_one_letter_code
_entity_poly.pdbx_strand_id
1 'polypeptide(L)'
;MDDNTIIFTEVNDAFANPDSILDLFLESFHVGDNIAHLLDHLIIIAMDQVSFERCKSLHRHCYLFQIDGLNFESEKFYMTKGFVDLVWTKINLMRRMVEFGYNVVFTDLDVMWLRNIFKFVSVYYDITLSCDWYFGQPEDTGNFPNTGLFYVKSTAKNAEVLNFWYEARNRFPDMNEQNVFNEIKKELVDRFQVKIRFLETDYLSGFCNYGKDLNMVYSMQSNCCAGLSNKLNDLRSVLDD
;
A
#
# COMPACT_ATOMS: atom_id res chain seq x y z
N MET A 1 -14.82 0.86 11.37
CA MET A 1 -15.51 1.07 10.09
C MET A 1 -16.63 0.05 10.01
N ASP A 2 -17.80 0.47 9.55
CA ASP A 2 -19.02 -0.35 9.59
C ASP A 2 -19.02 -1.53 8.60
N ASP A 3 -17.99 -1.65 7.76
CA ASP A 3 -17.89 -2.60 6.66
C ASP A 3 -16.77 -3.66 6.83
N ASN A 4 -16.21 -3.82 8.03
CA ASN A 4 -15.08 -4.72 8.32
C ASN A 4 -13.83 -4.44 7.46
N THR A 5 -13.60 -3.18 7.08
CA THR A 5 -12.34 -2.81 6.43
C THR A 5 -11.22 -2.66 7.46
N ILE A 6 -10.04 -3.17 7.11
CA ILE A 6 -8.79 -2.93 7.82
C ILE A 6 -7.83 -2.17 6.92
N ILE A 7 -7.02 -1.30 7.51
CA ILE A 7 -5.90 -0.67 6.83
C ILE A 7 -4.64 -1.41 7.31
N PHE A 8 -3.74 -1.78 6.42
CA PHE A 8 -2.45 -2.29 6.85
C PHE A 8 -1.28 -1.76 6.05
N THR A 9 -0.12 -1.74 6.71
CA THR A 9 1.18 -1.37 6.14
C THR A 9 2.25 -2.33 6.66
N GLU A 10 3.39 -2.36 5.99
CA GLU A 10 4.58 -3.09 6.41
C GLU A 10 5.70 -2.11 6.78
N VAL A 11 6.50 -2.44 7.79
CA VAL A 11 7.63 -1.60 8.23
C VAL A 11 8.87 -2.45 8.49
N ASN A 12 10.04 -1.94 8.09
CA ASN A 12 11.34 -2.51 8.46
C ASN A 12 12.15 -1.51 9.29
N ASP A 13 13.29 -1.96 9.83
CA ASP A 13 14.19 -1.17 10.67
C ASP A 13 14.50 0.23 10.08
N ALA A 14 14.89 0.29 8.80
CA ALA A 14 15.27 1.55 8.16
C ALA A 14 14.14 2.61 8.19
N PHE A 15 12.89 2.19 8.02
CA PHE A 15 11.71 3.06 8.02
C PHE A 15 11.17 3.30 9.44
N ALA A 16 11.53 2.48 10.41
CA ALA A 16 11.12 2.58 11.80
C ALA A 16 12.03 3.48 12.66
N ASN A 17 13.24 3.82 12.21
CA ASN A 17 14.14 4.69 12.96
C ASN A 17 13.43 5.95 13.50
N PRO A 18 13.79 6.47 14.69
CA PRO A 18 13.23 7.71 15.19
C PRO A 18 13.35 8.84 14.16
N ASP A 19 12.29 9.63 14.02
CA ASP A 19 12.16 10.71 13.05
C ASP A 19 12.23 10.22 11.58
N SER A 20 11.89 8.96 11.32
CA SER A 20 11.86 8.34 9.98
C SER A 20 10.42 8.26 9.43
N ILE A 21 10.25 7.50 8.34
CA ILE A 21 9.02 7.51 7.52
C ILE A 21 7.83 6.99 8.31
N LEU A 22 8.02 6.03 9.23
CA LEU A 22 6.93 5.55 10.10
C LEU A 22 6.33 6.68 10.94
N ASP A 23 7.16 7.58 11.47
CA ASP A 23 6.70 8.71 12.28
C ASP A 23 5.86 9.66 11.44
N LEU A 24 6.33 10.02 10.23
CA LEU A 24 5.59 10.87 9.29
C LEU A 24 4.28 10.23 8.81
N PHE A 25 4.32 8.92 8.55
CA PHE A 25 3.15 8.17 8.14
C PHE A 25 2.05 8.28 9.20
N LEU A 26 2.37 8.02 10.47
CA LEU A 26 1.41 8.14 11.57
C LEU A 26 0.98 9.60 11.80
N GLU A 27 1.91 10.54 11.74
CA GLU A 27 1.64 11.97 11.85
C GLU A 27 0.63 12.43 10.79
N SER A 28 0.74 11.95 9.55
CA SER A 28 -0.17 12.30 8.46
C SER A 28 -1.64 12.01 8.80
N PHE A 29 -1.94 10.89 9.47
CA PHE A 29 -3.29 10.62 9.96
C PHE A 29 -3.73 11.57 11.07
N HIS A 30 -2.82 11.97 11.96
CA HIS A 30 -3.13 12.87 13.07
C HIS A 30 -3.43 14.29 12.60
N VAL A 31 -2.66 14.80 11.61
CA VAL A 31 -2.83 16.16 11.09
C VAL A 31 -3.82 16.23 9.93
N GLY A 32 -4.10 15.11 9.26
CA GLY A 32 -5.03 15.03 8.15
C GLY A 32 -6.49 15.35 8.53
N ASP A 33 -7.26 15.80 7.54
CA ASP A 33 -8.61 16.32 7.72
C ASP A 33 -9.59 15.23 8.18
N ASN A 34 -9.86 15.23 9.49
CA ASN A 34 -10.81 14.35 10.16
C ASN A 34 -10.56 12.85 9.87
N ILE A 35 -9.30 12.42 9.85
CA ILE A 35 -8.91 11.01 9.60
C ILE A 35 -8.13 10.33 10.71
N ALA A 36 -7.79 11.01 11.81
CA ALA A 36 -7.04 10.41 12.92
C ALA A 36 -7.69 9.13 13.47
N HIS A 37 -9.02 9.06 13.45
CA HIS A 37 -9.79 7.88 13.88
C HIS A 37 -9.54 6.63 13.01
N LEU A 38 -9.00 6.77 11.80
CA LEU A 38 -8.65 5.63 10.94
C LEU A 38 -7.47 4.83 11.52
N LEU A 39 -6.65 5.43 12.39
CA LEU A 39 -5.57 4.72 13.08
C LEU A 39 -6.12 3.57 13.96
N ASP A 40 -7.35 3.66 14.47
CA ASP A 40 -7.99 2.56 15.20
C ASP A 40 -8.19 1.29 14.33
N HIS A 41 -8.10 1.44 13.01
CA HIS A 41 -8.22 0.36 12.02
C HIS A 41 -6.91 0.02 11.32
N LEU A 42 -5.82 0.71 11.65
CA LEU A 42 -4.50 0.47 11.09
C LEU A 42 -3.85 -0.72 11.78
N ILE A 43 -3.34 -1.66 11.00
CA ILE A 43 -2.47 -2.74 11.43
C ILE A 43 -1.08 -2.51 10.81
N ILE A 44 -0.04 -2.55 11.63
CA ILE A 44 1.34 -2.40 11.17
C ILE A 44 2.04 -3.74 11.33
N ILE A 45 2.52 -4.28 10.21
CA ILE A 45 3.28 -5.52 10.17
C ILE A 45 4.77 -5.17 10.16
N ALA A 46 5.46 -5.47 11.24
CA ALA A 46 6.89 -5.25 11.37
C ALA A 46 7.68 -6.43 10.80
N MET A 47 8.64 -6.18 9.93
CA MET A 47 9.39 -7.20 9.21
C MET A 47 10.61 -7.72 9.99
N ASP A 48 10.93 -7.06 11.11
CA ASP A 48 12.05 -7.40 11.99
C ASP A 48 11.75 -6.97 13.44
N GLN A 49 12.56 -7.45 14.39
CA GLN A 49 12.34 -7.20 15.81
C GLN A 49 12.52 -5.72 16.20
N VAL A 50 13.42 -4.99 15.52
CA VAL A 50 13.72 -3.59 15.83
C VAL A 50 12.51 -2.73 15.45
N SER A 51 12.00 -2.90 14.24
CA SER A 51 10.80 -2.21 13.76
C SER A 51 9.56 -2.61 14.56
N PHE A 52 9.48 -3.84 15.06
CA PHE A 52 8.37 -4.28 15.91
C PHE A 52 8.34 -3.59 17.27
N GLU A 53 9.47 -3.52 17.98
CA GLU A 53 9.52 -2.83 19.27
C GLU A 53 9.27 -1.33 19.12
N ARG A 54 9.81 -0.73 18.04
CA ARG A 54 9.48 0.65 17.70
C ARG A 54 7.99 0.83 17.45
N CYS A 55 7.40 0.00 16.60
CA CYS A 55 5.98 0.09 16.27
C CYS A 55 5.12 0.05 17.53
N LYS A 56 5.37 -0.90 18.43
CA LYS A 56 4.62 -1.03 19.69
C LYS A 56 4.71 0.20 20.59
N SER A 57 5.77 0.99 20.48
CA SER A 57 5.90 2.25 21.21
C SER A 57 5.03 3.38 20.65
N LEU A 58 4.64 3.29 19.37
CA LEU A 58 3.91 4.31 18.62
C LEU A 58 2.44 3.94 18.39
N HIS A 59 2.14 2.66 18.18
CA HIS A 59 0.84 2.18 17.75
C HIS A 59 0.41 0.91 18.48
N ARG A 60 -0.91 0.74 18.67
CA ARG A 60 -1.47 -0.39 19.42
C ARG A 60 -1.44 -1.70 18.63
N HIS A 61 -1.68 -1.64 17.32
CA HIS A 61 -1.90 -2.82 16.48
C HIS A 61 -0.68 -3.15 15.65
N CYS A 62 0.40 -3.53 16.34
CA CYS A 62 1.66 -3.94 15.74
C CYS A 62 1.84 -5.46 15.85
N TYR A 63 2.27 -6.09 14.76
CA TYR A 63 2.53 -7.54 14.71
C TYR A 63 3.86 -7.81 14.02
N LEU A 64 4.69 -8.67 14.61
CA LEU A 64 5.92 -9.11 14.00
C LEU A 64 5.60 -10.16 12.92
N PHE A 65 6.07 -9.93 11.71
CA PHE A 65 6.04 -10.90 10.64
C PHE A 65 7.08 -11.99 10.93
N GLN A 66 6.61 -13.23 11.03
CA GLN A 66 7.46 -14.40 11.22
C GLN A 66 7.14 -15.43 10.15
N ILE A 67 8.19 -15.92 9.49
CA ILE A 67 8.12 -17.14 8.69
C ILE A 67 8.93 -18.19 9.45
N ASP A 68 8.31 -19.33 9.74
CA ASP A 68 9.00 -20.46 10.34
C ASP A 68 10.25 -20.81 9.50
N GLY A 69 11.44 -20.56 10.06
CA GLY A 69 12.74 -20.89 9.45
C GLY A 69 13.48 -19.79 8.70
N LEU A 70 13.02 -18.52 8.70
CA LEU A 70 13.72 -17.38 8.07
C LEU A 70 13.89 -16.21 9.05
N ASN A 71 15.10 -15.64 9.13
CA ASN A 71 15.43 -14.47 9.97
C ASN A 71 15.91 -13.30 9.08
N PHE A 72 15.31 -12.12 9.22
CA PHE A 72 15.44 -10.98 8.28
C PHE A 72 16.38 -9.84 8.77
N GLU A 73 17.40 -10.14 9.58
CA GLU A 73 18.23 -9.15 10.31
C GLU A 73 19.28 -8.34 9.49
N SER A 74 19.14 -8.06 8.18
CA SER A 74 20.22 -7.30 7.48
C SER A 74 19.83 -6.32 6.36
N GLU A 75 20.41 -5.11 6.43
CA GLU A 75 20.32 -3.99 5.46
C GLU A 75 20.76 -4.32 4.01
N LYS A 76 21.44 -5.45 3.77
CA LYS A 76 21.82 -5.89 2.42
C LYS A 76 20.63 -6.43 1.60
N PHE A 77 19.43 -6.50 2.17
CA PHE A 77 18.30 -7.20 1.59
C PHE A 77 17.71 -6.55 0.34
N TYR A 78 17.78 -5.22 0.21
CA TYR A 78 17.04 -4.39 -0.76
C TYR A 78 17.27 -4.75 -2.25
N MET A 79 18.27 -5.57 -2.57
CA MET A 79 18.61 -6.03 -3.93
C MET A 79 18.82 -7.55 -4.02
N THR A 80 18.38 -8.31 -3.01
CA THR A 80 18.51 -9.78 -2.98
C THR A 80 17.17 -10.44 -3.29
N LYS A 81 17.21 -11.73 -3.67
CA LYS A 81 16.01 -12.56 -3.83
C LYS A 81 15.04 -12.45 -2.64
N GLY A 82 15.55 -12.19 -1.44
CA GLY A 82 14.72 -11.98 -0.25
C GLY A 82 13.90 -10.67 -0.24
N PHE A 83 14.29 -9.61 -0.96
CA PHE A 83 13.44 -8.43 -1.14
C PHE A 83 12.26 -8.70 -2.07
N VAL A 84 12.46 -9.53 -3.11
CA VAL A 84 11.36 -10.04 -3.94
C VAL A 84 10.37 -10.81 -3.04
N ASP A 85 10.86 -11.67 -2.14
CA ASP A 85 10.00 -12.40 -1.20
C ASP A 85 9.22 -11.46 -0.23
N LEU A 86 9.81 -10.34 0.20
CA LEU A 86 9.13 -9.30 1.00
C LEU A 86 8.01 -8.61 0.21
N VAL A 87 8.28 -8.19 -1.03
CA VAL A 87 7.29 -7.56 -1.90
C VAL A 87 6.09 -8.48 -2.17
N TRP A 88 6.33 -9.79 -2.31
CA TRP A 88 5.26 -10.76 -2.46
C TRP A 88 4.57 -11.12 -1.15
N THR A 89 5.17 -10.80 0.00
CA THR A 89 4.56 -10.97 1.33
C THR A 89 3.31 -10.11 1.47
N LYS A 90 3.35 -8.86 0.99
CA LYS A 90 2.19 -7.96 0.88
C LYS A 90 0.98 -8.62 0.24
N ILE A 91 1.16 -9.31 -0.89
CA ILE A 91 0.07 -9.99 -1.62
C ILE A 91 -0.47 -11.16 -0.80
N ASN A 92 0.41 -11.94 -0.17
CA ASN A 92 0.02 -13.05 0.68
C ASN A 92 -0.76 -12.57 1.92
N LEU A 93 -0.31 -11.50 2.58
CA LEU A 93 -1.00 -10.93 3.75
C LEU A 93 -2.38 -10.41 3.36
N MET A 94 -2.50 -9.65 2.25
CA MET A 94 -3.79 -9.26 1.69
C MET A 94 -4.70 -10.46 1.46
N ARG A 95 -4.19 -11.54 0.85
CA ARG A 95 -4.97 -12.76 0.60
C ARG A 95 -5.49 -13.35 1.90
N ARG A 96 -4.63 -13.52 2.91
CA ARG A 96 -5.01 -14.10 4.21
C ARG A 96 -6.07 -13.24 4.90
N MET A 97 -5.91 -11.92 4.91
CA MET A 97 -6.88 -10.99 5.50
C MET A 97 -8.24 -11.07 4.79
N VAL A 98 -8.24 -11.14 3.45
CA VAL A 98 -9.45 -11.36 2.65
C VAL A 98 -10.11 -12.70 2.98
N GLU A 99 -9.33 -13.79 3.10
CA GLU A 99 -9.82 -15.12 3.50
C GLU A 99 -10.43 -15.13 4.92
N PHE A 100 -9.97 -14.25 5.81
CA PHE A 100 -10.54 -14.05 7.15
C PHE A 100 -11.81 -13.17 7.16
N GLY A 101 -12.25 -12.67 6.01
CA GLY A 101 -13.49 -11.90 5.88
C GLY A 101 -13.34 -10.37 6.01
N TYR A 102 -12.11 -9.85 5.97
CA TYR A 102 -11.87 -8.40 6.02
C TYR A 102 -11.70 -7.81 4.63
N ASN A 103 -12.34 -6.67 4.37
CA ASN A 103 -11.90 -5.83 3.25
C ASN A 103 -10.55 -5.21 3.63
N VAL A 104 -9.67 -5.00 2.67
CA VAL A 104 -8.30 -4.59 2.98
C VAL A 104 -7.96 -3.35 2.19
N VAL A 105 -7.42 -2.34 2.88
CA VAL A 105 -6.64 -1.26 2.27
C VAL A 105 -5.19 -1.48 2.67
N PHE A 106 -4.35 -1.81 1.70
CA PHE A 106 -2.91 -1.69 1.85
C PHE A 106 -2.48 -0.24 1.55
N THR A 107 -1.53 0.26 2.34
CA THR A 107 -0.82 1.51 2.08
C THR A 107 0.67 1.31 2.34
N ASP A 108 1.53 1.79 1.43
CA ASP A 108 2.95 1.91 1.71
C ASP A 108 3.16 3.01 2.75
N LEU A 109 4.24 2.91 3.54
CA LEU A 109 4.59 3.91 4.54
C LEU A 109 4.92 5.28 3.94
N ASP A 110 5.32 5.32 2.68
CA ASP A 110 5.68 6.55 1.99
C ASP A 110 4.50 7.22 1.27
N VAL A 111 3.27 6.83 1.65
CA VAL A 111 2.00 7.45 1.29
C VAL A 111 1.49 8.25 2.48
N MET A 112 1.51 9.58 2.39
CA MET A 112 0.90 10.46 3.40
C MET A 112 -0.59 10.53 3.19
N TRP A 113 -1.35 10.32 4.27
CA TRP A 113 -2.80 10.43 4.26
C TRP A 113 -3.20 11.84 4.68
N LEU A 114 -3.86 12.58 3.78
CA LEU A 114 -4.25 13.97 4.04
C LEU A 114 -5.76 14.08 4.32
N ARG A 115 -6.56 13.18 3.75
CA ARG A 115 -8.03 13.17 3.87
C ARG A 115 -8.59 11.76 3.76
N ASN A 116 -9.90 11.64 4.01
CA ASN A 116 -10.58 10.35 3.97
C ASN A 116 -10.72 9.80 2.53
N ILE A 117 -9.90 8.81 2.15
CA ILE A 117 -9.92 8.18 0.82
C ILE A 117 -11.15 7.28 0.59
N PHE A 118 -11.89 6.89 1.64
CA PHE A 118 -12.99 5.93 1.53
C PHE A 118 -14.16 6.47 0.69
N LYS A 119 -14.19 7.75 0.33
CA LYS A 119 -15.11 8.26 -0.69
C LYS A 119 -14.84 7.72 -2.10
N PHE A 120 -13.60 7.28 -2.36
CA PHE A 120 -13.19 6.70 -3.65
C PHE A 120 -13.23 5.18 -3.66
N VAL A 121 -13.09 4.57 -2.47
CA VAL A 121 -13.27 3.15 -2.24
C VAL A 121 -14.76 2.84 -2.16
N SER A 122 -15.25 1.92 -2.98
CA SER A 122 -16.67 1.55 -2.98
C SER A 122 -16.84 0.04 -3.05
N VAL A 123 -17.83 -0.46 -2.33
CA VAL A 123 -18.24 -1.88 -2.33
C VAL A 123 -18.67 -2.39 -3.72
N TYR A 124 -18.88 -1.49 -4.68
CA TYR A 124 -19.15 -1.83 -6.08
C TYR A 124 -17.94 -2.44 -6.79
N TYR A 125 -16.73 -1.99 -6.45
CA TYR A 125 -15.48 -2.44 -7.06
C TYR A 125 -14.88 -3.61 -6.29
N ASP A 126 -14.24 -4.52 -7.01
CA ASP A 126 -13.50 -5.62 -6.40
C ASP A 126 -12.13 -5.15 -5.92
N ILE A 127 -11.48 -4.31 -6.72
CA ILE A 127 -10.16 -3.73 -6.48
C ILE A 127 -10.23 -2.23 -6.78
N THR A 128 -9.61 -1.41 -5.94
CA THR A 128 -9.43 0.02 -6.19
C THR A 128 -8.00 0.41 -5.85
N LEU A 129 -7.27 1.07 -6.74
CA LEU A 129 -5.84 1.36 -6.52
C LEU A 129 -5.39 2.68 -7.14
N SER A 130 -4.34 3.26 -6.57
CA SER A 130 -3.62 4.41 -7.11
C SER A 130 -3.02 4.14 -8.50
N CYS A 131 -2.57 5.19 -9.17
CA CYS A 131 -1.91 5.10 -10.47
C CYS A 131 -0.62 5.93 -10.48
N ASP A 132 0.39 5.44 -11.19
CA ASP A 132 1.50 6.30 -11.60
C ASP A 132 1.09 7.16 -12.81
N TRP A 133 0.28 6.59 -13.71
CA TRP A 133 -0.26 7.28 -14.89
C TRP A 133 -1.74 6.98 -15.09
N TYR A 134 -2.56 8.03 -15.00
CA TYR A 134 -4.00 7.98 -15.22
C TYR A 134 -4.36 8.66 -16.55
N PHE A 135 -5.09 7.95 -17.42
CA PHE A 135 -5.46 8.38 -18.78
C PHE A 135 -6.94 8.75 -18.93
N GLY A 136 -7.63 9.05 -17.83
CA GLY A 136 -8.94 9.70 -17.87
C GLY A 136 -10.15 8.79 -17.65
N GLN A 137 -10.00 7.46 -17.71
CA GLN A 137 -11.11 6.51 -17.54
C GLN A 137 -10.86 5.56 -16.36
N PRO A 138 -11.70 5.56 -15.29
CA PRO A 138 -11.43 4.82 -14.05
C PRO A 138 -11.40 3.29 -14.18
N GLU A 139 -12.02 2.72 -15.21
CA GLU A 139 -12.10 1.26 -15.41
C GLU A 139 -11.23 0.79 -16.57
N ASP A 140 -10.51 1.69 -17.23
CA ASP A 140 -9.68 1.34 -18.37
C ASP A 140 -8.39 0.66 -17.92
N THR A 141 -8.20 -0.58 -18.34
CA THR A 141 -6.94 -1.32 -18.15
C THR A 141 -5.74 -0.69 -18.89
N GLY A 142 -5.93 0.39 -19.65
CA GLY A 142 -4.86 1.23 -20.19
C GLY A 142 -4.10 2.05 -19.14
N ASN A 143 -4.67 2.34 -17.97
CA ASN A 143 -3.99 3.07 -16.89
C ASN A 143 -2.80 2.30 -16.32
N PHE A 144 -1.75 2.98 -15.85
CA PHE A 144 -0.62 2.34 -15.16
C PHE A 144 -0.82 2.38 -13.64
N PRO A 145 -1.11 1.24 -13.01
CA PRO A 145 -1.42 1.18 -11.59
C PRO A 145 -0.18 1.37 -10.73
N ASN A 146 -0.41 1.93 -9.56
CA ASN A 146 0.53 1.98 -8.44
C ASN A 146 -0.08 1.17 -7.28
N THR A 147 0.66 0.21 -6.74
CA THR A 147 0.18 -0.70 -5.67
C THR A 147 0.45 -0.17 -4.27
N GLY A 148 1.01 1.03 -4.14
CA GLY A 148 1.30 1.69 -2.86
C GLY A 148 0.06 2.14 -2.11
N LEU A 149 -1.08 2.34 -2.79
CA LEU A 149 -2.40 2.43 -2.16
C LEU A 149 -3.36 1.50 -2.88
N PHE A 150 -3.79 0.43 -2.21
CA PHE A 150 -4.51 -0.67 -2.83
C PHE A 150 -5.63 -1.20 -1.93
N TYR A 151 -6.87 -1.08 -2.38
CA TYR A 151 -8.04 -1.68 -1.78
C TYR A 151 -8.44 -2.97 -2.49
N VAL A 152 -8.83 -3.98 -1.71
CA VAL A 152 -9.48 -5.20 -2.19
C VAL A 152 -10.65 -5.59 -1.30
N LYS A 153 -11.78 -5.88 -1.95
CA LYS A 153 -13.00 -6.32 -1.29
C LYS A 153 -12.90 -7.78 -0.85
N SER A 154 -13.37 -8.09 0.36
CA SER A 154 -13.43 -9.44 0.89
C SER A 154 -14.46 -10.30 0.17
N THR A 155 -13.98 -11.16 -0.73
CA THR A 155 -14.80 -12.20 -1.36
C THR A 155 -13.92 -13.42 -1.67
N ALA A 156 -14.52 -14.61 -1.76
CA ALA A 156 -13.80 -15.81 -2.19
C ALA A 156 -13.15 -15.61 -3.58
N LYS A 157 -13.86 -14.95 -4.50
CA LYS A 157 -13.35 -14.55 -5.82
C LYS A 157 -12.07 -13.71 -5.71
N ASN A 158 -12.05 -12.71 -4.83
CA ASN A 158 -10.90 -11.81 -4.71
C ASN A 158 -9.73 -12.47 -3.95
N ALA A 159 -9.98 -13.45 -3.08
CA ALA A 159 -8.93 -14.31 -2.55
C ALA A 159 -8.23 -15.10 -3.67
N GLU A 160 -9.01 -15.67 -4.60
CA GLU A 160 -8.47 -16.37 -5.78
C GLU A 160 -7.71 -15.42 -6.71
N VAL A 161 -8.18 -14.19 -6.90
CA VAL A 161 -7.49 -13.16 -7.69
C VAL A 161 -6.13 -12.79 -7.08
N LEU A 162 -6.05 -12.59 -5.77
CA LEU A 162 -4.79 -12.33 -5.08
C LEU A 162 -3.84 -13.53 -5.18
N ASN A 163 -4.36 -14.75 -5.09
CA ASN A 163 -3.59 -15.96 -5.32
C ASN A 163 -3.07 -16.06 -6.76
N PHE A 164 -3.90 -15.74 -7.75
CA PHE A 164 -3.50 -15.73 -9.16
C PHE A 164 -2.42 -14.69 -9.42
N TRP A 165 -2.54 -13.49 -8.84
CA TRP A 165 -1.50 -12.47 -8.93
C TRP A 165 -0.19 -12.93 -8.30
N TYR A 166 -0.25 -13.48 -7.09
CA TYR A 166 0.92 -14.05 -6.42
C TYR A 166 1.60 -15.11 -7.30
N GLU A 167 0.86 -16.07 -7.85
CA GLU A 167 1.42 -17.13 -8.71
C GLU A 167 1.92 -16.64 -10.07
N ALA A 168 1.41 -15.51 -10.57
CA ALA A 168 1.87 -14.94 -11.83
C ALA A 168 3.35 -14.53 -11.79
N ARG A 169 3.94 -14.29 -10.62
CA ARG A 169 5.39 -14.00 -10.46
C ARG A 169 6.30 -15.01 -11.16
N ASN A 170 5.88 -16.27 -11.23
CA ASN A 170 6.64 -17.33 -11.89
C ASN A 170 6.77 -17.12 -13.41
N ARG A 171 5.88 -16.34 -14.03
CA ARG A 171 5.96 -15.93 -15.45
C ARG A 171 6.84 -14.70 -15.65
N PHE A 172 7.16 -13.97 -14.58
CA PHE A 172 7.82 -12.66 -14.60
C PHE A 172 8.89 -12.58 -13.50
N PRO A 173 9.95 -13.41 -13.56
CA PRO A 173 10.89 -13.59 -12.45
C PRO A 173 11.67 -12.33 -12.05
N ASP A 174 11.80 -11.35 -12.93
CA ASP A 174 12.55 -10.11 -12.72
C ASP A 174 11.64 -8.89 -12.42
N MET A 175 10.34 -9.11 -12.22
CA MET A 175 9.36 -8.05 -11.96
C MET A 175 8.91 -8.05 -10.48
N ASN A 176 8.69 -6.86 -9.94
CA ASN A 176 8.00 -6.69 -8.66
C ASN A 176 6.48 -6.92 -8.82
N GLU A 177 5.75 -6.93 -7.71
CA GLU A 177 4.32 -7.19 -7.68
C GLU A 177 3.53 -6.17 -8.50
N GLN A 178 3.88 -4.88 -8.44
CA GLN A 178 3.22 -3.82 -9.22
C GLN A 178 3.34 -4.05 -10.72
N ASN A 179 4.56 -4.32 -11.20
CA ASN A 179 4.82 -4.58 -12.61
C ASN A 179 4.08 -5.85 -13.07
N VAL A 180 4.07 -6.90 -12.26
CA VAL A 180 3.28 -8.10 -12.56
C VAL A 180 1.78 -7.79 -12.60
N PHE A 181 1.25 -7.00 -11.67
CA PHE A 181 -0.17 -6.59 -11.69
C PHE A 181 -0.49 -5.87 -13.00
N ASN A 182 0.41 -4.98 -13.44
CA ASN A 182 0.26 -4.26 -14.69
C ASN A 182 0.23 -5.19 -15.91
N GLU A 183 1.05 -6.24 -15.94
CA GLU A 183 1.04 -7.24 -17.02
C GLU A 183 -0.26 -8.08 -17.04
N ILE A 184 -0.80 -8.42 -15.86
CA ILE A 184 -1.90 -9.38 -15.76
C ILE A 184 -3.30 -8.77 -15.59
N LYS A 185 -3.43 -7.46 -15.34
CA LYS A 185 -4.73 -6.80 -15.05
C LYS A 185 -5.83 -7.10 -16.08
N LYS A 186 -5.49 -7.25 -17.36
CA LYS A 186 -6.43 -7.68 -18.39
C LYS A 186 -6.89 -9.12 -18.20
N GLU A 187 -5.96 -10.03 -17.89
CA GLU A 187 -6.31 -11.42 -17.54
C GLU A 187 -7.22 -11.47 -16.31
N LEU A 188 -7.01 -10.59 -15.32
CA LEU A 188 -7.88 -10.51 -14.15
C LEU A 188 -9.32 -10.15 -14.56
N VAL A 189 -9.49 -9.10 -15.36
CA VAL A 189 -10.81 -8.66 -15.84
C VAL A 189 -11.46 -9.74 -16.71
N ASP A 190 -10.73 -10.30 -17.67
CA ASP A 190 -11.30 -11.24 -18.64
C ASP A 190 -11.66 -12.59 -18.01
N ARG A 191 -10.83 -13.10 -17.09
CA ARG A 191 -11.01 -14.45 -16.51
C ARG A 191 -11.86 -14.45 -15.25
N PHE A 192 -11.63 -13.49 -14.37
CA PHE A 192 -12.27 -13.44 -13.05
C PHE A 192 -13.41 -12.41 -13.00
N GLN A 193 -13.62 -11.63 -14.07
CA GLN A 193 -14.65 -10.59 -14.12
C GLN A 193 -14.52 -9.62 -12.93
N VAL A 194 -13.28 -9.28 -12.57
CA VAL A 194 -13.03 -8.31 -11.52
C VAL A 194 -13.33 -6.90 -12.01
N LYS A 195 -13.94 -6.10 -11.16
CA LYS A 195 -14.11 -4.67 -11.38
C LYS A 195 -12.95 -3.93 -10.73
N ILE A 196 -12.01 -3.46 -11.54
CA ILE A 196 -10.86 -2.68 -11.10
C ILE A 196 -11.16 -1.20 -11.30
N ARG A 197 -10.97 -0.40 -10.25
CA ARG A 197 -11.00 1.06 -10.32
C ARG A 197 -9.60 1.64 -10.15
N PHE A 198 -9.15 2.36 -11.15
CA PHE A 198 -7.95 3.17 -11.16
C PHE A 198 -8.29 4.58 -10.64
N LEU A 199 -7.55 5.04 -9.62
CA LEU A 199 -7.76 6.34 -8.99
C LEU A 199 -6.98 7.44 -9.71
N GLU A 200 -7.62 8.60 -9.85
CA GLU A 200 -7.06 9.77 -10.52
C GLU A 200 -5.90 10.37 -9.71
N THR A 201 -4.83 10.74 -10.40
CA THR A 201 -3.60 11.28 -9.79
C THR A 201 -3.78 12.69 -9.20
N ASP A 202 -4.86 13.39 -9.55
CA ASP A 202 -5.21 14.68 -8.95
C ASP A 202 -5.70 14.53 -7.49
N TYR A 203 -6.22 13.36 -7.12
CA TYR A 203 -6.68 13.07 -5.76
C TYR A 203 -5.72 12.15 -5.01
N LEU A 204 -5.18 11.13 -5.68
CA LEU A 204 -4.25 10.16 -5.11
C LEU A 204 -2.92 10.36 -5.81
N SER A 205 -2.20 11.36 -5.33
CA SER A 205 -1.05 11.93 -6.01
C SER A 205 0.24 11.19 -5.66
N GLY A 206 1.21 11.29 -6.56
CA GLY A 206 2.60 10.96 -6.26
C GLY A 206 3.51 12.10 -6.71
N PHE A 207 4.70 12.20 -6.13
CA PHE A 207 5.68 13.23 -6.55
C PHE A 207 6.05 13.15 -8.03
N CYS A 208 5.94 11.99 -8.67
CA CYS A 208 6.09 11.86 -10.13
C CYS A 208 5.03 12.63 -10.92
N ASN A 209 3.81 12.68 -10.38
CA ASN A 209 2.61 13.09 -11.09
C ASN A 209 1.52 13.46 -10.08
N TYR A 210 1.31 14.77 -9.89
CA TYR A 210 0.28 15.33 -9.03
C TYR A 210 -0.41 16.50 -9.73
N GLY A 211 -1.68 16.71 -9.38
CA GLY A 211 -2.47 17.81 -9.89
C GLY A 211 -1.93 19.17 -9.44
N LYS A 212 -2.35 20.26 -10.11
CA LYS A 212 -1.89 21.61 -9.75
C LYS A 212 -2.46 22.13 -8.42
N ASP A 213 -3.57 21.55 -7.96
CA ASP A 213 -4.26 22.00 -6.75
C ASP A 213 -4.06 21.00 -5.61
N LEU A 214 -3.10 21.29 -4.74
CA LEU A 214 -2.82 20.49 -3.55
C LEU A 214 -4.02 20.43 -2.60
N ASN A 215 -4.93 21.42 -2.67
CA ASN A 215 -6.17 21.38 -1.88
C ASN A 215 -7.13 20.29 -2.34
N MET A 216 -6.88 19.58 -3.45
CA MET A 216 -7.70 18.45 -3.90
C MET A 216 -7.09 17.10 -3.52
N VAL A 217 -5.86 17.07 -3.02
CA VAL A 217 -5.12 15.83 -2.75
C VAL A 217 -5.64 15.15 -1.47
N TYR A 218 -5.91 13.85 -1.57
CA TYR A 218 -6.34 12.98 -0.47
C TYR A 218 -5.19 12.15 0.09
N SER A 219 -4.23 11.79 -0.76
CA SER A 219 -2.97 11.17 -0.35
C SER A 219 -1.84 11.60 -1.27
N MET A 220 -0.61 11.61 -0.74
CA MET A 220 0.60 11.93 -1.50
C MET A 220 1.66 10.85 -1.29
N GLN A 221 2.16 10.24 -2.37
CA GLN A 221 3.22 9.23 -2.32
C GLN A 221 4.57 9.75 -2.82
N SER A 222 5.66 9.34 -2.17
CA SER A 222 7.04 9.62 -2.63
C SER A 222 7.55 8.68 -3.77
N ASN A 223 6.72 8.40 -4.77
CA ASN A 223 6.98 7.40 -5.82
C ASN A 223 8.15 7.73 -6.80
N CYS A 224 8.63 8.98 -6.85
CA CYS A 224 9.78 9.41 -7.68
C CYS A 224 11.00 9.88 -6.89
N CYS A 225 11.04 9.67 -5.58
CA CYS A 225 12.16 10.13 -4.74
C CYS A 225 13.14 9.00 -4.45
N ALA A 226 14.39 9.17 -4.88
CA ALA A 226 15.44 8.20 -4.63
C ALA A 226 16.15 8.49 -3.30
N GLY A 227 16.21 7.48 -2.42
CA GLY A 227 16.90 7.54 -1.13
C GLY A 227 16.02 8.01 0.02
N LEU A 228 16.20 7.39 1.19
CA LEU A 228 15.39 7.61 2.39
C LEU A 228 15.39 9.07 2.86
N SER A 229 16.55 9.73 2.89
CA SER A 229 16.66 11.13 3.33
C SER A 229 15.87 12.10 2.44
N ASN A 230 15.87 11.88 1.12
CA ASN A 230 15.12 12.73 0.19
C ASN A 230 13.62 12.50 0.38
N LYS A 231 13.18 11.24 0.46
CA LYS A 231 11.79 10.89 0.76
C LYS A 231 11.31 11.57 2.05
N LEU A 232 12.11 11.53 3.11
CA LEU A 232 11.78 12.16 4.39
C LEU A 232 11.59 13.68 4.26
N ASN A 233 12.52 14.36 3.62
CA ASN A 233 12.46 15.82 3.48
C ASN A 233 11.26 16.27 2.63
N ASP A 234 11.01 15.58 1.52
CA ASP A 234 9.92 15.92 0.61
C ASP A 234 8.56 15.63 1.26
N LEU A 235 8.41 14.50 1.95
CA LEU A 235 7.18 14.16 2.67
C LEU A 235 6.91 15.07 3.87
N ARG A 236 7.94 15.50 4.61
CA ARG A 236 7.78 16.50 5.67
C ARG A 236 7.22 17.81 5.12
N SER A 237 7.78 18.27 4.01
CA SER A 237 7.33 19.51 3.36
C SER A 237 5.84 19.45 2.98
N VAL A 238 5.32 18.28 2.62
CA VAL A 238 3.89 18.08 2.35
C VAL A 238 3.01 18.23 3.60
N LEU A 239 3.51 17.86 4.78
CA LEU A 239 2.76 17.95 6.03
C LEU A 239 2.85 19.35 6.67
N ASP A 240 3.89 20.11 6.34
CA ASP A 240 4.11 21.49 6.82
C ASP A 240 3.29 22.55 6.04
N ASP A 241 2.79 22.22 4.84
CA ASP A 241 1.99 23.10 3.95
C ASP A 241 0.49 23.15 4.32
#